data_AF-A0AAV6AWJ7-F1
#
_entry.id   AF-A0AAV6AWJ7-F1
#
_cell.length_a   1.000
_cell.length_b   1.000
_cell.length_c   1.000
_cell.angle_alpha   90.00
_cell.angle_beta   90.00
_cell.angle_gamma   90.00
#
_symmetry.space_group_name_H-M   'P 1'
#
loop_
_entity.id
_entity.type
_entity.pdbx_description
1 polymer ?
#
loop_
_entity_poly.entity_id
_entity_poly.type
_entity_poly.pdbx_seq_one_letter_code
_entity_poly.pdbx_strand_id
1 'polypeptide(L)'
;ALPGIPTIRVCVSLACGIPLVSAPWDDTERLFRTEDYLLAPDGPAMRRVIRDLLCDGHLAARLAKNGLETVRRRHTCRHRAEELLAICAKLDMPERSAA
;
A
#
# COMPACT_ATOMS: atom_id res chain seq x y z
N ALA A 1 -8.78 4.11 15.15
CA ALA A 1 -8.47 3.80 13.74
C ALA A 1 -9.79 3.64 13.00
N LEU A 2 -9.90 4.12 11.76
CA LEU A 2 -11.05 3.83 10.93
C LEU A 2 -10.98 2.35 10.50
N PRO A 3 -12.05 1.55 10.68
CA PRO A 3 -12.06 0.16 10.26
C PRO A 3 -11.73 0.03 8.77
N GLY A 4 -10.78 -0.84 8.44
CA GLY A 4 -10.43 -1.19 7.07
C GLY A 4 -9.52 -0.21 6.31
N ILE A 5 -9.00 0.82 6.97
CA ILE A 5 -8.00 1.71 6.35
C ILE A 5 -6.61 1.29 6.83
N PRO A 6 -5.69 0.94 5.90
CA PRO A 6 -4.34 0.58 6.29
C PRO A 6 -3.66 1.79 6.90
N THR A 7 -2.92 1.57 7.98
CA THR A 7 -1.99 2.61 8.47
C THR A 7 -0.93 2.87 7.39
N ILE A 8 -0.33 4.06 7.42
CA ILE A 8 0.71 4.48 6.46
C ILE A 8 1.88 3.46 6.33
N ARG A 9 2.06 2.58 7.32
CA ARG A 9 3.10 1.54 7.35
C ARG A 9 3.04 0.58 6.17
N VAL A 10 1.85 0.26 5.65
CA VAL A 10 1.71 -0.59 4.45
C VAL A 10 2.35 0.10 3.25
N CYS A 11 2.00 1.37 3.01
CA CYS A 11 2.59 2.17 1.93
C CYS A 11 4.10 2.28 2.07
N VAL A 12 4.61 2.58 3.27
CA VAL A 12 6.05 2.75 3.52
C VAL A 12 6.81 1.45 3.27
N SER A 13 6.31 0.30 3.74
CA SER A 13 6.97 -0.99 3.52
C SER A 13 7.10 -1.31 2.03
N LEU A 14 6.00 -1.12 1.28
CA LEU A 14 5.96 -1.43 -0.15
C LEU A 14 6.74 -0.40 -0.99
N ALA A 15 6.78 0.87 -0.58
CA ALA A 15 7.61 1.90 -1.19
C ALA A 15 9.11 1.58 -1.13
N CYS A 16 9.55 0.93 -0.04
CA CYS A 16 10.93 0.46 0.11
C CYS A 16 11.26 -0.78 -0.74
N GLY A 17 10.28 -1.37 -1.43
CA GLY A 17 10.48 -2.60 -2.20
C GLY A 17 10.74 -3.81 -1.31
N ILE A 18 10.16 -3.85 -0.10
CA ILE A 18 10.30 -4.96 0.84
C ILE A 18 9.01 -5.79 0.79
N PRO A 19 9.08 -7.13 0.67
CA PRO A 19 7.90 -7.99 0.71
C PRO A 19 7.21 -7.86 2.08
N LEU A 20 5.89 -7.71 2.07
CA LEU A 20 5.08 -7.51 3.27
C LEU A 20 4.23 -8.74 3.58
N VAL A 21 4.20 -9.12 4.85
CA VAL A 21 3.18 -10.00 5.44
C VAL A 21 2.50 -9.27 6.60
N SER A 22 1.17 -9.37 6.71
CA SER A 22 0.38 -8.69 7.73
C SER A 22 -0.62 -9.64 8.40
N ALA A 23 -1.05 -9.30 9.61
CA ALA A 23 -2.27 -9.85 10.18
C ALA A 23 -3.49 -9.45 9.32
N PRO A 24 -4.62 -10.18 9.36
CA PRO A 24 -5.78 -9.90 8.52
C PRO A 24 -6.34 -8.51 8.80
N TRP A 25 -6.69 -7.82 7.72
CA TRP A 25 -7.41 -6.56 7.73
C TRP A 25 -8.22 -6.49 6.44
N ASP A 26 -9.28 -5.69 6.46
CA ASP A 26 -10.18 -5.53 5.33
C ASP A 26 -9.79 -4.28 4.54
N ASP A 27 -9.32 -4.41 3.29
CA ASP A 27 -9.02 -3.27 2.41
C ASP A 27 -10.31 -2.78 1.75
N THR A 28 -11.15 -2.11 2.53
CA THR A 28 -12.49 -1.67 2.13
C THR A 28 -12.46 -0.71 0.93
N GLU A 29 -11.38 0.06 0.80
CA GLU A 29 -11.17 1.00 -0.31
C GLU A 29 -10.43 0.38 -1.50
N ARG A 30 -10.03 -0.90 -1.42
CA ARG A 30 -9.29 -1.61 -2.49
C ARG A 30 -8.04 -0.84 -2.92
N LEU A 31 -7.30 -0.33 -1.93
CA LEU A 31 -6.08 0.45 -2.10
C LEU A 31 -4.95 -0.40 -2.70
N PHE A 32 -4.97 -1.70 -2.45
CA PHE A 32 -3.96 -2.66 -2.90
C PHE A 32 -4.58 -3.87 -3.61
N ARG A 33 -3.75 -4.58 -4.38
CA ARG A 33 -4.10 -5.85 -5.01
C ARG A 33 -3.81 -7.00 -4.05
N THR A 34 -4.49 -8.12 -4.24
CA THR A 34 -4.27 -9.36 -3.50
C THR A 34 -2.85 -9.93 -3.66
N GLU A 35 -2.13 -9.55 -4.72
CA GLU A 35 -0.77 -9.99 -5.00
C GLU A 35 0.31 -9.01 -4.51
N ASP A 36 -0.06 -7.91 -3.86
CA ASP A 36 0.88 -6.88 -3.40
C ASP A 36 1.52 -7.23 -2.04
N TYR A 37 0.85 -8.05 -1.22
CA TYR A 37 1.33 -8.52 0.09
C TYR A 37 0.60 -9.81 0.50
N LEU A 38 1.07 -10.47 1.55
CA LEU A 38 0.44 -11.68 2.10
C LEU A 38 -0.27 -11.39 3.43
N LEU A 39 -1.38 -12.10 3.65
CA LEU A 39 -2.09 -12.11 4.93
C LEU A 39 -1.86 -13.43 5.66
N ALA A 40 -1.62 -13.35 6.96
CA ALA A 40 -1.49 -14.51 7.83
C ALA A 40 -2.54 -14.46 8.95
N PRO A 41 -3.49 -15.42 9.01
CA PRO A 41 -4.61 -15.37 9.95
C PRO A 41 -4.20 -15.59 11.42
N ASP A 42 -3.04 -16.20 11.66
CA ASP A 42 -2.55 -16.53 12.99
C ASP A 42 -1.02 -16.58 13.04
N GLY A 43 -0.48 -16.73 14.26
CA GLY A 43 0.96 -16.82 14.48
C GLY A 43 1.65 -17.99 13.75
N PRO A 44 1.11 -19.22 13.77
CA PRO A 44 1.63 -20.32 12.97
C PRO A 44 1.70 -20.02 11.47
N ALA A 45 0.66 -19.44 10.87
CA ALA A 45 0.63 -19.03 9.47
C ALA A 45 1.67 -17.94 9.19
N MET A 46 1.79 -16.95 10.07
CA MET A 46 2.80 -15.89 9.97
C MET A 46 4.21 -16.47 9.91
N ARG A 47 4.52 -17.43 10.79
CA ARG A 47 5.83 -18.11 10.78
C ARG A 47 6.09 -18.90 9.50
N ARG A 48 5.06 -19.56 8.94
CA ARG A 48 5.18 -20.27 7.65
C ARG A 48 5.47 -19.30 6.51
N VAL A 49 4.67 -18.25 6.38
CA VAL A 49 4.85 -17.23 5.33
C VAL A 49 6.21 -16.57 5.42
N ILE A 50 6.68 -16.19 6.62
CA ILE A 50 8.01 -15.62 6.80
C ILE A 50 9.10 -16.62 6.35
N ARG A 51 8.96 -17.90 6.70
CA ARG A 51 9.91 -18.93 6.23
C ARG A 51 9.90 -19.05 4.70
N ASP A 52 8.72 -19.06 4.08
CA ASP A 52 8.60 -19.15 2.62
C ASP A 52 9.27 -17.94 1.95
N LEU A 53 9.09 -16.73 2.49
CA LEU A 53 9.76 -15.52 1.99
C LEU A 53 11.29 -15.56 2.15
N LEU A 54 11.80 -16.20 3.20
CA LEU A 54 13.24 -16.34 3.43
C LEU A 54 13.87 -17.43 2.56
N CYS A 55 13.12 -18.46 2.19
CA CYS A 55 13.60 -19.60 1.42
C CYS A 55 13.31 -19.51 -0.09
N ASP A 56 12.32 -18.74 -0.50
CA ASP A 56 11.94 -18.53 -1.90
C ASP A 56 12.17 -17.07 -2.33
N GLY A 57 13.34 -16.85 -2.94
CA GLY A 57 13.72 -15.54 -3.47
C GLY A 57 12.81 -15.05 -4.61
N HIS A 58 12.18 -15.96 -5.37
CA HIS A 58 11.26 -15.56 -6.43
C HIS A 58 9.94 -15.03 -5.85
N LEU A 59 9.42 -15.67 -4.81
CA LEU A 59 8.25 -15.18 -4.08
C LEU A 59 8.51 -13.80 -3.49
N ALA A 60 9.64 -13.63 -2.80
CA ALA A 60 10.03 -12.35 -2.20
C ALA A 60 10.15 -11.23 -3.25
N ALA A 61 10.85 -11.51 -4.36
CA ALA A 61 11.03 -10.54 -5.45
C ALA A 61 9.71 -10.15 -6.12
N ARG A 62 8.79 -11.11 -6.32
CA ARG A 62 7.47 -10.84 -6.89
C ARG A 62 6.64 -9.91 -6.01
N LEU A 63 6.56 -10.20 -4.71
CA LEU A 63 5.79 -9.37 -3.76
C LEU A 63 6.36 -7.96 -3.65
N ALA A 64 7.69 -7.84 -3.51
CA ALA A 64 8.38 -6.56 -3.50
C ALA A 64 8.08 -5.72 -4.76
N LYS A 65 8.17 -6.34 -5.94
CA LYS A 65 7.88 -5.68 -7.22
C LYS A 65 6.43 -5.22 -7.30
N ASN A 66 5.48 -6.11 -6.97
CA ASN A 66 4.05 -5.82 -7.07
C ASN A 66 3.65 -4.67 -6.16
N GLY A 67 4.03 -4.74 -4.87
CA GLY A 67 3.70 -3.68 -3.93
C GLY A 67 4.29 -2.32 -4.30
N LEU A 68 5.56 -2.30 -4.74
CA LEU A 68 6.20 -1.07 -5.21
C LEU A 68 5.50 -0.47 -6.44
N GLU A 69 5.07 -1.31 -7.38
CA GLU A 69 4.31 -0.87 -8.55
C GLU A 69 2.98 -0.23 -8.15
N THR A 70 2.22 -0.83 -7.24
CA THR A 70 0.97 -0.25 -6.74
C THR A 70 1.20 1.09 -6.03
N VAL A 71 2.23 1.19 -5.18
CA VAL A 71 2.58 2.46 -4.52
C VAL A 71 2.91 3.55 -5.53
N ARG A 72 3.77 3.26 -6.50
CA ARG A 72 4.15 4.23 -7.55
C ARG A 72 2.95 4.68 -8.38
N ARG A 73 1.98 3.79 -8.61
CA ARG A 73 0.80 4.08 -9.41
C ARG A 73 -0.25 4.92 -8.66
N ARG A 74 -0.45 4.70 -7.36
CA ARG A 74 -1.62 5.22 -6.63
C ARG A 74 -1.34 5.90 -5.30
N HIS A 75 -0.18 5.72 -4.70
CA HIS A 75 0.07 6.15 -3.30
C HIS A 75 1.22 7.15 -3.17
N THR A 76 1.53 7.88 -4.24
CA THR A 76 2.56 8.93 -4.20
C THR A 76 1.99 10.24 -3.67
N CYS A 77 2.83 11.06 -3.03
CA CYS A 77 2.44 12.41 -2.61
C CYS A 77 1.99 13.26 -3.79
N ARG A 78 2.62 13.11 -4.97
CA ARG A 78 2.21 13.79 -6.21
C ARG A 78 0.76 13.44 -6.56
N HIS A 79 0.43 12.15 -6.61
CA HIS A 79 -0.93 11.70 -6.92
C HIS A 79 -1.95 12.26 -5.93
N ARG A 80 -1.65 12.23 -4.63
CA ARG A 80 -2.53 12.82 -3.60
C ARG A 80 -2.71 14.33 -3.76
N ALA A 81 -1.67 15.06 -4.15
CA ALA A 81 -1.76 16.48 -4.43
C ALA A 81 -2.65 16.75 -5.66
N GLU A 82 -2.50 15.97 -6.73
CA GLU A 82 -3.35 16.04 -7.92
C GLU A 82 -4.83 15.78 -7.59
N GLU A 83 -5.13 14.76 -6.77
CA GLU A 83 -6.49 14.47 -6.30
C GLU A 83 -7.06 15.63 -5.48
N LEU A 84 -6.28 16.21 -4.57
CA LEU A 84 -6.70 17.34 -3.74
C LEU A 84 -7.01 18.58 -4.61
N LEU A 85 -6.13 18.93 -5.53
CA LEU A 85 -6.32 20.06 -6.44
C LEU A 85 -7.57 19.86 -7.31
N ALA A 86 -7.81 18.65 -7.81
CA ALA A 86 -9.01 18.32 -8.55
C ALA A 86 -10.29 18.46 -7.71
N ILE A 87 -10.25 18.15 -6.41
CA ILE A 87 -11.36 18.38 -5.49
C ILE A 87 -11.58 19.88 -5.27
N CYS A 88 -10.51 20.66 -5.02
CA CYS A 88 -10.61 22.11 -4.86
C CYS A 88 -11.21 22.81 -6.09
N ALA A 89 -10.80 22.39 -7.30
CA ALA A 89 -11.34 22.90 -8.55
C ALA A 89 -12.85 22.60 -8.69
N LYS A 90 -13.32 21.45 -8.22
CA LYS A 90 -14.77 21.11 -8.21
C LYS A 90 -15.57 21.90 -7.19
N LEU A 91 -14.92 22.47 -6.18
CA LEU A 91 -15.54 23.26 -5.13
C LEU A 91 -15.47 24.77 -5.43
N ASP A 92 -15.06 25.17 -6.65
CA ASP A 92 -14.82 26.55 -7.07
C ASP A 92 -13.91 27.33 -6.11
N MET A 93 -12.98 26.62 -5.45
CA MET A 93 -11.99 27.27 -4.59
C MET A 93 -11.00 28.02 -5.49
N PRO A 94 -10.85 29.36 -5.34
CA PRO A 94 -9.93 30.12 -6.17
C PRO A 94 -8.51 29.58 -5.96
N GLU A 95 -7.80 29.31 -7.06
CA GLU A 95 -6.35 29.08 -7.00
C GLU A 95 -5.72 30.31 -6.37
N ARG A 96 -5.19 30.14 -5.15
CA ARG A 96 -4.44 31.21 -4.51
C ARG A 96 -3.14 31.36 -5.31
N SER A 97 -3.05 32.43 -6.11
CA SER A 97 -1.85 32.75 -6.90
C SER A 97 -0.62 32.53 -6.03
N ALA A 98 0.26 31.63 -6.45
CA ALA A 98 1.55 31.44 -5.80
C ALA A 98 2.31 32.77 -5.85
N ALA A 99 2.77 33.24 -4.69
CA ALA A 99 3.68 34.37 -4.55
C ALA A 99 5.12 33.91 -4.76
#